data_AF-Q0G3W3-F1
#
_entry.id   AF-Q0G3W3-F1
#
_cell.length_a   1.000
_cell.length_b   1.000
_cell.length_c   1.000
_cell.angle_alpha   90.00
_cell.angle_beta   90.00
_cell.angle_gamma   90.00
#
_symmetry.space_group_name_H-M   'P 1'
#
loop_
_entity.id
_entity.type
_entity.pdbx_description
1 polymer ?
#
loop_
_entity_poly.entity_id
_entity_poly.type
_entity_poly.pdbx_seq_one_letter_code
_entity_poly.pdbx_strand_id
1 'polypeptide(L)' 'MRLEGKTSARYKARDPSLAACGSEIVEEIYRDALFEDSVGACMSIETFPENCPYKSDQLRDHDFRPE' A
#
# COMPACT_ATOMS: atom_id res chain seq x y z
N MET A 1 25.68 3.05 -15.18
CA MET A 1 24.53 3.72 -14.53
C MET A 1 23.76 2.66 -13.76
N ARG A 2 23.89 2.60 -12.43
CA ARG A 2 23.07 1.72 -11.58
C ARG A 2 21.91 2.54 -11.04
N LEU A 3 20.70 2.06 -11.25
CA LEU A 3 19.48 2.62 -10.64
C LEU A 3 19.50 2.20 -9.17
N GLU A 4 20.02 3.08 -8.31
CA GLU A 4 19.95 2.93 -6.85
C GLU A 4 18.47 2.97 -6.45
N GLY A 5 17.99 1.87 -5.86
CA GLY A 5 16.62 1.68 -5.42
C GLY A 5 16.17 2.78 -4.47
N LYS A 6 15.31 3.66 -4.99
CA LYS A 6 14.70 4.80 -4.29
C LYS A 6 13.52 4.34 -3.43
N THR A 7 13.68 3.29 -2.62
CA THR A 7 12.60 2.74 -1.78
C THR A 7 12.97 2.62 -0.29
N SER A 8 14.18 3.00 0.11
CA SER A 8 14.69 2.75 1.48
C SER A 8 14.97 4.00 2.33
N ALA A 9 14.31 5.12 2.04
CA ALA A 9 14.42 6.32 2.88
C ALA A 9 13.28 6.45 3.92
N ARG A 10 12.10 5.86 3.70
CA ARG A 10 10.98 5.94 4.66
C ARG A 10 11.03 4.89 5.78
N TYR A 11 11.81 3.81 5.61
CA TYR A 11 11.78 2.66 6.53
C TYR A 11 12.96 2.60 7.53
N LYS A 12 13.86 3.59 7.54
CA LYS A 12 15.02 3.63 8.44
C LYS A 12 14.82 4.62 9.60
N ALA A 13 13.92 4.26 10.51
CA ALA A 13 13.98 4.64 11.91
C ALA A 13 13.11 3.64 12.68
N ARG A 14 13.70 2.61 13.28
CA ARG A 14 12.99 1.73 14.23
C ARG A 14 12.87 2.45 15.57
N ASP A 15 12.04 3.49 15.57
CA ASP A 15 11.46 4.07 16.77
C ASP A 15 10.43 3.09 17.37
N PRO A 16 10.23 3.09 18.69
CA PRO A 16 9.12 2.37 19.33
C PRO A 16 7.72 2.82 18.85
N SER A 17 7.65 3.89 18.03
CA SER A 17 6.46 4.34 17.28
C SER A 17 6.16 3.53 16.01
N LEU A 18 7.06 2.63 15.57
CA LEU A 18 6.75 1.60 14.55
C LEU A 18 5.85 0.48 15.10
N ALA A 19 5.21 0.69 16.24
CA ALA A 19 4.13 -0.12 16.77
C ALA A 19 2.82 0.04 15.98
N ALA A 20 2.87 0.55 14.74
CA ALA A 20 1.73 0.50 13.85
C ALA A 20 1.34 -0.96 13.65
N CYS A 21 0.09 -1.29 13.95
CA CYS A 21 -0.44 -2.61 13.69
C CYS A 21 -0.38 -2.85 12.17
N GLY A 22 -0.06 -4.08 11.75
CA GLY A 22 0.07 -4.40 10.32
C GLY A 22 -1.17 -4.03 9.50
N SER A 23 -2.35 -3.97 10.13
CA SER A 23 -3.59 -3.49 9.53
C SER A 23 -3.57 -1.99 9.20
N GLU A 24 -3.04 -1.14 10.08
CA GLU A 24 -2.97 0.31 9.88
C GLU A 24 -2.05 0.67 8.71
N ILE A 25 -0.93 -0.06 8.60
CA ILE A 25 0.01 0.09 7.47
C ILE A 25 -0.67 -0.30 6.15
N VAL A 26 -1.44 -1.38 6.14
CA VAL A 26 -2.16 -1.83 4.93
C VAL A 26 -3.21 -0.82 4.52
N GLU A 27 -3.96 -0.26 5.46
CA GLU A 27 -4.97 0.77 5.17
C GLU A 27 -4.35 2.05 4.59
N GLU A 28 -3.23 2.52 5.15
CA GLU A 28 -2.52 3.70 4.66
C GLU A 28 -2.02 3.47 3.22
N ILE A 29 -1.33 2.36 2.96
CA ILE A 29 -0.82 2.01 1.63
C ILE A 29 -1.97 1.85 0.64
N TYR A 30 -3.08 1.24 1.05
CA TYR A 30 -4.24 1.04 0.18
C TYR A 30 -4.89 2.37 -0.21
N ARG A 31 -5.04 3.32 0.72
CA ARG A 31 -5.58 4.66 0.41
C ARG A 31 -4.69 5.43 -0.57
N ASP A 32 -3.37 5.36 -0.39
CA ASP A 32 -2.43 5.99 -1.31
C ASP A 32 -2.55 5.39 -2.72
N ALA A 33 -2.61 4.05 -2.82
CA ALA A 33 -2.80 3.36 -4.10
C ALA A 33 -4.14 3.72 -4.76
N LEU A 34 -5.23 3.81 -3.98
CA LEU A 34 -6.54 4.24 -4.48
C LEU A 34 -6.51 5.65 -5.05
N PHE A 35 -5.80 6.56 -4.39
CA PHE A 35 -5.66 7.92 -4.89
C PHE A 35 -4.91 7.93 -6.23
N GLU A 36 -3.78 7.23 -6.32
CA GLU A 36 -3.00 7.12 -7.56
C GLU A 36 -3.81 6.52 -8.71
N ASP A 37 -4.56 5.44 -8.44
CA ASP A 37 -5.42 4.79 -9.43
C ASP A 37 -6.60 5.67 -9.83
N SER A 38 -7.22 6.38 -8.89
CA SER A 38 -8.33 7.29 -9.20
C SER A 38 -7.90 8.42 -10.15
N VAL A 39 -6.70 8.98 -9.92
CA VAL A 39 -6.10 10.00 -10.78
C VAL A 39 -5.72 9.41 -12.13
N GLY A 40 -5.07 8.24 -12.17
CA GLY A 40 -4.63 7.59 -13.40
C GLY A 40 -5.79 7.13 -14.29
N ALA A 41 -6.87 6.65 -13.69
CA ALA A 41 -8.05 6.15 -14.38
C ALA A 41 -9.12 7.23 -14.62
N CYS A 42 -8.92 8.45 -14.13
CA CYS A 42 -9.88 9.55 -14.20
C CYS A 42 -11.26 9.16 -13.63
N MET A 43 -11.27 8.44 -12.51
CA MET A 43 -12.47 8.01 -11.79
C MET A 43 -12.54 8.66 -10.42
N SER A 44 -13.75 8.77 -9.84
CA SER A 44 -13.90 9.22 -8.46
C SER A 44 -13.37 8.15 -7.50
N ILE A 45 -12.75 8.56 -6.39
CA ILE A 45 -12.27 7.62 -5.37
C ILE A 45 -13.40 6.77 -4.76
N GLU A 46 -14.63 7.28 -4.77
CA GLU A 46 -15.85 6.58 -4.34
C GLU A 46 -16.21 5.38 -5.24
N THR A 47 -15.64 5.30 -6.45
CA THR A 47 -15.82 4.14 -7.33
C THR A 47 -15.08 2.92 -6.81
N PHE A 48 -14.08 3.13 -5.95
CA PHE A 48 -13.25 2.08 -5.39
C PHE A 48 -13.74 1.66 -3.99
N PRO A 49 -13.45 0.43 -3.55
CA PRO A 49 -13.77 0.00 -2.19
C PRO A 49 -13.04 0.85 -1.15
N GLU A 50 -13.76 1.34 -0.14
CA GLU A 50 -13.20 2.21 0.92
C GLU A 50 -12.09 1.53 1.74
N ASN A 51 -12.19 0.21 1.93
CA ASN A 51 -11.23 -0.60 2.68
C ASN A 51 -10.55 -1.62 1.77
N CYS A 52 -9.31 -2.00 2.10
CA CYS A 52 -8.58 -3.01 1.34
C CYS A 52 -9.35 -4.34 1.38
N PRO A 53 -9.75 -4.91 0.22
CA PRO A 53 -10.53 -6.14 0.19
C PRO A 53 -9.67 -7.38 0.48
N TYR A 54 -8.34 -7.24 0.54
CA TYR A 54 -7.40 -8.35 0.69
C TYR A 54 -6.85 -8.43 2.11
N LYS A 55 -6.66 -9.65 2.59
CA LYS A 55 -6.02 -9.91 3.87
C LYS A 55 -4.51 -9.69 3.77
N SER A 56 -3.88 -9.40 4.90
CA SER A 56 -2.42 -9.22 4.99
C SER A 56 -1.62 -10.38 4.40
N ASP A 57 -2.11 -11.61 4.55
CA ASP A 57 -1.43 -12.81 4.02
C ASP A 57 -1.49 -12.86 2.49
N GLN A 58 -2.60 -12.40 1.89
CA GLN A 58 -2.77 -12.32 0.44
C GLN A 58 -1.91 -11.20 -0.16
N LEU A 59 -1.79 -10.07 0.54
CA LEU A 59 -0.95 -8.94 0.11
C LEU A 59 0.56 -9.25 0.17
N ARG A 60 0.96 -10.20 1.03
CA ARG A 60 2.35 -10.64 1.17
C ARG A 60 2.72 -11.76 0.19
N ASP A 61 1.72 -12.43 -0.37
CA ASP A 61 1.91 -13.46 -1.37
C ASP A 61 2.20 -12.82 -2.73
N HIS A 62 3.42 -13.00 -3.21
CA HIS A 62 3.90 -12.43 -4.47
C HIS A 62 3.20 -13.05 -5.70
N ASP A 63 2.66 -14.26 -5.57
CA ASP A 63 1.98 -14.97 -6.63
C ASP A 63 0.46 -14.86 -6.55
N PHE A 64 -0.07 -14.18 -5.51
CA PHE A 64 -1.51 -13.95 -5.38
C PHE A 64 -2.03 -13.11 -6.54
N ARG A 65 -3.08 -13.63 -7.19
CA ARG A 65 -3.82 -12.92 -8.23
C ARG A 65 -5.30 -12.95 -7.85
N PRO A 66 -5.92 -11.77 -7.65
CA PRO A 66 -7.37 -11.71 -7.50
C PRO A 66 -8.05 -12.19 -8.80
N GLU A 67 -9.20 -12.83 -8.64
CA GLU A 67 -10.01 -13.39 -9.73
C GLU A 67 -10.70 -12.30 -10.57
#